data_AF-A0A9E6AKY9-F1
#
_entry.id   AF-A0A9E6AKY9-F1
#
_cell.length_a   1.000
_cell.length_b   1.000
_cell.length_c   1.000
_cell.angle_alpha   90.00
_cell.angle_beta   90.00
_cell.angle_gamma   90.00
#
_symmetry.space_group_name_H-M   'P 1'
#
loop_
_entity.id
_entity.type
_entity.pdbx_description
1 polymer ?
#
loop_
_entity_poly.entity_id
_entity_poly.type
_entity_poly.pdbx_seq_one_letter_code
_entity_poly.pdbx_strand_id
1 'polypeptide(L)'
;MNSEALKGAGIGMLFGLVLNHTGFTSWDRVHEMFSCEIFQLRITFCVAAPVLGLSWLVVNRLPKAPPNGPKRPMHAGTVWGGILFGAGWAVSSACPSIVFVQLGEGQLLAV
;
A
#
# COMPACT_ATOMS: atom_id res chain seq x y z
N MET A 1 -7.52 -1.75 26.58
CA MET A 1 -7.51 -1.85 25.10
C MET A 1 -7.53 -0.43 24.57
N ASN A 2 -6.43 0.05 23.99
CA ASN A 2 -6.18 1.48 23.79
C ASN A 2 -7.00 2.04 22.62
N SER A 3 -7.51 3.27 22.75
CA SER A 3 -8.28 3.98 21.71
C SER A 3 -7.53 4.08 20.37
N GLU A 4 -6.20 4.16 20.42
CA GLU A 4 -5.33 4.21 19.24
C GLU A 4 -5.33 2.91 18.42
N ALA A 5 -5.46 1.75 19.07
CA ALA A 5 -5.55 0.46 18.37
C ALA A 5 -6.90 0.30 17.66
N LEU A 6 -7.98 0.81 18.26
CA LEU A 6 -9.31 0.80 17.66
C LEU A 6 -9.37 1.70 16.41
N LYS A 7 -8.72 2.88 16.46
CA LYS A 7 -8.55 3.75 15.28
C LYS A 7 -7.76 3.05 14.18
N GLY A 8 -6.66 2.38 14.52
CA GLY A 8 -5.87 1.62 13.56
C GLY A 8 -6.64 0.48 12.88
N ALA A 9 -7.41 -0.29 13.66
CA ALA A 9 -8.27 -1.35 13.14
C ALA A 9 -9.39 -0.80 12.24
N GLY A 10 -10.02 0.33 12.62
CA GLY A 10 -11.05 0.97 11.81
C GLY A 10 -10.53 1.48 10.46
N ILE A 11 -9.33 2.08 10.45
CA ILE A 11 -8.67 2.51 9.21
C ILE A 11 -8.32 1.31 8.33
N GLY A 12 -7.81 0.22 8.94
CA GLY A 12 -7.50 -1.03 8.23
C GLY A 12 -8.74 -1.68 7.59
N MET A 13 -9.87 -1.72 8.30
CA MET A 13 -11.13 -2.21 7.76
C MET A 13 -11.65 -1.35 6.60
N LEU A 14 -11.62 -0.02 6.75
CA LEU A 14 -12.02 0.90 5.67
C LEU A 14 -11.14 0.72 4.44
N PHE A 15 -9.83 0.57 4.63
CA PHE A 15 -8.89 0.34 3.54
C PHE A 15 -9.17 -0.97 2.80
N GLY A 16 -9.40 -2.08 3.53
CA GLY A 16 -9.76 -3.36 2.93
C GLY A 16 -11.08 -3.31 2.17
N LEU A 17 -12.11 -2.65 2.71
CA LEU A 17 -13.41 -2.47 2.05
C LEU A 17 -13.30 -1.71 0.73
N VAL A 18 -12.48 -0.64 0.69
CA VAL A 18 -12.25 0.13 -0.54
C VAL A 18 -11.53 -0.70 -1.59
N LEU A 19 -10.53 -1.49 -1.19
CA LEU A 19 -9.79 -2.37 -2.11
C LEU A 19 -10.66 -3.49 -2.69
N ASN A 20 -11.51 -4.11 -1.86
CA ASN A 20 -12.50 -5.09 -2.32
C ASN A 20 -13.48 -4.45 -3.33
N HIS A 21 -14.05 -3.29 -3.01
CA HIS A 21 -15.01 -2.61 -3.88
C HIS A 21 -14.45 -2.19 -5.23
N THR A 22 -13.16 -1.89 -5.27
CA THR A 22 -12.48 -1.46 -6.50
C THR A 22 -12.01 -2.64 -7.36
N GLY A 23 -12.23 -3.89 -6.91
CA GLY A 23 -11.92 -5.10 -7.67
C GLY A 23 -10.43 -5.36 -7.82
N PHE A 24 -9.59 -4.75 -6.97
CA PHE A 24 -8.14 -4.93 -6.98
C PHE A 24 -7.68 -6.29 -6.41
N THR A 25 -8.62 -7.14 -6.01
CA THR A 25 -8.33 -8.47 -5.46
C THR A 25 -8.26 -9.58 -6.52
N SER A 26 -8.68 -9.33 -7.76
CA SER A 26 -8.42 -10.28 -8.84
C SER A 26 -7.12 -9.96 -9.58
N TRP A 27 -6.29 -10.99 -9.78
CA TRP A 27 -5.02 -10.86 -10.48
C TRP A 27 -5.23 -10.35 -11.92
N ASP A 28 -6.25 -10.85 -12.63
CA ASP A 28 -6.55 -10.42 -14.00
C ASP A 28 -6.81 -8.91 -14.11
N ARG A 29 -7.47 -8.31 -13.12
CA ARG A 29 -7.74 -6.86 -13.10
C ARG A 29 -6.47 -6.06 -12.91
N VAL A 30 -5.58 -6.49 -12.02
CA VAL A 30 -4.30 -5.81 -11.78
C VAL A 30 -3.38 -5.96 -13.01
N HIS A 31 -3.40 -7.11 -13.68
CA HIS A 31 -2.66 -7.32 -14.94
C HIS A 31 -3.16 -6.38 -16.06
N GLU A 32 -4.48 -6.22 -16.22
CA GLU A 32 -5.08 -5.27 -17.16
C GLU A 32 -4.72 -3.80 -16.87
N MET A 33 -4.44 -3.44 -15.60
CA MET A 33 -3.98 -2.09 -15.26
C MET A 33 -2.62 -1.77 -15.90
N PHE A 34 -1.71 -2.75 -15.92
CA PHE A 34 -0.35 -2.57 -16.45
C PHE A 34 -0.27 -2.77 -17.96
N SER A 35 -1.11 -3.63 -18.54
CA SER A 35 -1.24 -3.82 -20.00
C SER A 35 -1.92 -2.66 -20.74
N CYS A 36 -2.28 -1.57 -20.04
CA CYS A 36 -2.82 -0.34 -20.62
C CYS A 36 -4.14 -0.49 -21.41
N GLU A 37 -4.90 -1.57 -21.20
CA GLU A 37 -6.21 -1.73 -21.84
C GLU A 37 -7.30 -0.88 -21.17
N ILE A 38 -7.24 -0.71 -19.84
CA ILE A 38 -8.23 0.06 -19.09
C ILE A 38 -7.66 1.45 -18.74
N PHE A 39 -8.18 2.48 -19.41
CA PHE A 39 -7.69 3.86 -19.29
C PHE A 39 -7.93 4.47 -17.90
N GLN A 40 -9.03 4.12 -17.22
CA GLN A 40 -9.39 4.70 -15.92
C GLN A 40 -8.50 4.24 -14.75
N LEU A 41 -8.19 2.95 -14.66
CA LEU A 41 -7.39 2.41 -13.55
C LEU A 41 -5.92 2.88 -13.61
N ARG A 42 -5.37 3.01 -14.82
CA ARG A 42 -4.03 3.56 -15.06
C ARG A 42 -3.91 4.99 -14.54
N ILE A 43 -4.90 5.84 -14.83
CA ILE A 43 -4.92 7.24 -14.37
C ILE A 43 -5.00 7.29 -12.84
N THR A 44 -5.87 6.50 -12.23
CA THR A 44 -5.99 6.45 -10.77
C THR A 44 -4.68 6.11 -10.09
N PHE A 45 -3.94 5.11 -10.59
CA PHE A 45 -2.66 4.72 -10.01
C PHE A 45 -1.55 5.77 -10.27
N CYS A 46 -1.46 6.28 -11.50
CA CYS A 46 -0.51 7.32 -11.89
C CYS A 46 -0.73 8.65 -11.16
N VAL A 47 -1.96 8.98 -10.75
CA VAL A 47 -2.29 10.19 -9.99
C VAL A 47 -2.17 9.95 -8.47
N ALA A 48 -2.58 8.79 -7.97
CA ALA A 48 -2.53 8.49 -6.54
C ALA A 48 -1.10 8.49 -5.98
N ALA A 49 -0.14 7.90 -6.69
CA ALA A 49 1.26 7.85 -6.25
C ALA A 49 1.90 9.25 -6.03
N PRO A 50 1.88 10.19 -7.00
CA PRO A 50 2.42 11.52 -6.78
C PRO A 50 1.61 12.34 -5.77
N VAL A 51 0.28 12.18 -5.71
CA VAL A 51 -0.55 12.88 -4.71
C VAL A 51 -0.22 12.42 -3.29
N LEU A 52 0.01 11.12 -3.07
CA LEU A 52 0.46 10.59 -1.79
C LEU A 52 1.86 11.11 -1.43
N GLY A 53 2.79 11.14 -2.39
CA GLY A 53 4.12 11.72 -2.19
C GLY A 53 4.09 13.21 -1.83
N LEU A 54 3.28 13.99 -2.55
CA LEU A 54 3.11 15.43 -2.30
C LEU A 54 2.42 15.70 -0.96
N SER A 55 1.36 14.95 -0.65
CA SER A 55 0.64 15.11 0.62
C SER A 55 1.52 14.78 1.82
N TRP A 56 2.38 13.76 1.72
CA TRP A 56 3.37 13.46 2.76
C TRP A 56 4.40 14.58 2.93
N LEU A 57 4.89 15.16 1.82
CA LEU A 57 5.76 16.33 1.83
C LEU A 57 5.09 17.52 2.53
N VAL A 58 3.82 17.80 2.23
CA VAL A 58 3.06 18.90 2.84
C VAL A 58 2.84 18.65 4.34
N VAL A 59 2.42 17.44 4.73
CA VAL A 59 2.20 17.07 6.14
C VAL A 59 3.48 17.20 6.94
N ASN A 60 4.64 16.82 6.39
CA ASN A 60 5.93 16.94 7.06
C ASN A 60 6.41 18.40 7.23
N ARG A 61 5.79 19.37 6.53
CA ARG A 61 6.06 20.81 6.70
C ARG A 61 5.12 21.49 7.69
N LEU A 62 4.07 20.81 8.16
CA LEU A 62 3.11 21.38 9.11
C LEU A 62 3.67 21.33 10.55
N PRO A 63 3.53 22.40 11.34
CA PRO A 63 4.05 22.47 12.71
C PRO A 63 3.33 21.55 13.72
N LYS A 64 2.17 20.98 13.33
CA LYS A 64 1.41 19.94 14.07
C LYS A 64 1.52 18.56 13.43
N ALA A 65 2.53 18.32 12.59
CA ALA A 65 2.79 16.98 12.07
C ALA A 65 2.92 16.01 13.25
N PRO A 66 2.33 14.80 13.17
CA PRO A 66 2.55 13.78 14.19
C PRO A 66 4.06 13.66 14.39
N PRO A 67 4.56 13.61 15.64
CA PRO A 67 6.00 13.50 15.87
C PRO A 67 6.47 12.33 15.03
N ASN A 68 7.37 12.61 14.06
CA ASN A 68 8.00 11.58 13.27
C ASN A 68 8.41 10.51 14.27
N GLY A 69 7.77 9.34 14.20
CA GLY A 69 8.09 8.23 15.09
C GLY A 69 9.60 8.04 15.09
N PRO A 70 10.20 7.58 16.20
CA PRO A 70 11.64 7.61 16.43
C PRO A 70 12.37 7.24 15.13
N LYS A 71 13.12 8.21 14.57
CA LYS A 71 13.80 8.04 13.28
C LYS A 71 14.64 6.79 13.39
N ARG A 72 14.22 5.72 12.71
CA ARG A 72 14.94 4.45 12.75
C ARG A 72 16.32 4.73 12.14
N PRO A 73 17.42 4.46 12.87
CA PRO A 73 18.75 4.67 12.31
C PRO A 73 18.87 3.81 11.06
N MET A 74 19.24 4.44 9.93
CA MET A 74 19.53 3.68 8.72
C MET A 74 20.79 2.86 8.96
N HIS A 75 20.62 1.55 9.11
CA HIS A 75 21.72 0.62 9.22
C HIS A 75 21.97 -0.03 7.86
N ALA A 76 23.20 -0.50 7.60
CA ALA A 76 23.52 -1.21 6.36
C ALA A 76 22.58 -2.41 6.11
N GLY A 77 22.14 -3.08 7.19
CA GLY A 77 21.15 -4.16 7.13
C GLY A 77 19.75 -3.70 6.69
N THR A 78 19.35 -2.45 6.96
CA THR A 78 18.07 -1.90 6.48
C THR A 78 18.08 -1.67 4.97
N VAL A 79 19.23 -1.28 4.41
CA VAL A 79 19.38 -1.06 2.97
C VAL A 79 19.32 -2.39 2.22
N TRP A 80 20.10 -3.38 2.64
CA TRP A 80 20.07 -4.72 2.04
C TRP A 80 18.72 -5.41 2.22
N GLY A 81 18.11 -5.29 3.41
CA GLY A 81 16.77 -5.80 3.67
C GLY A 81 15.71 -5.13 2.80
N GLY A 82 15.79 -3.81 2.59
CA GLY A 82 14.89 -3.07 1.71
C GLY A 82 15.01 -3.48 0.25
N ILE A 83 16.24 -3.70 -0.24
CA ILE A 83 16.48 -4.18 -1.61
C ILE A 83 15.94 -5.59 -1.79
N LEU A 84 16.24 -6.52 -0.88
CA LEU A 84 15.75 -7.90 -0.95
C LEU A 84 14.23 -7.98 -0.84
N PHE A 85 13.64 -7.18 0.05
CA PHE A 85 12.19 -7.09 0.19
C PHE A 85 11.55 -6.54 -1.09
N GLY A 86 12.04 -5.40 -1.59
CA GLY A 86 11.53 -4.80 -2.82
C GLY A 86 11.69 -5.71 -4.04
N ALA A 87 12.84 -6.39 -4.17
CA ALA A 87 13.08 -7.36 -5.23
C ALA A 87 12.11 -8.55 -5.14
N GLY A 88 11.84 -9.06 -3.94
CA GLY A 88 10.86 -10.14 -3.73
C GLY A 88 9.46 -9.76 -4.23
N TRP A 89 8.96 -8.58 -3.84
CA TRP A 89 7.63 -8.11 -4.29
C TRP A 89 7.56 -7.80 -5.78
N ALA A 90 8.66 -7.31 -6.37
CA ALA A 90 8.75 -7.09 -7.82
C ALA A 90 8.67 -8.41 -8.59
N VAL A 91 9.33 -9.46 -8.10
CA VAL A 91 9.28 -10.81 -8.72
C VAL A 91 7.88 -11.42 -8.58
N SER A 92 7.24 -11.28 -7.42
CA SER A 92 5.87 -11.76 -7.21
C SER A 92 4.80 -10.97 -7.95
N SER A 93 5.12 -9.81 -8.55
CA SER A 93 4.14 -8.89 -9.16
C SER A 93 2.96 -8.55 -8.21
N ALA A 94 3.25 -8.52 -6.92
CA ALA A 94 2.28 -8.47 -5.84
C ALA A 94 2.42 -7.15 -5.08
N CYS A 95 1.31 -6.47 -4.78
CA CYS A 95 1.34 -5.39 -3.80
C CYS A 95 1.08 -5.99 -2.41
N PRO A 96 1.92 -5.72 -1.39
CA PRO A 96 1.71 -6.28 -0.05
C PRO A 96 0.32 -5.98 0.50
N SER A 97 -0.24 -4.82 0.16
CA SER A 97 -1.60 -4.45 0.55
C SER A 97 -2.68 -5.36 -0.03
N ILE A 98 -2.58 -5.71 -1.32
CA ILE A 98 -3.56 -6.55 -2.02
C ILE A 98 -3.47 -7.98 -1.50
N VAL A 99 -2.27 -8.49 -1.23
CA VAL A 99 -2.09 -9.83 -0.66
C VAL A 99 -2.80 -9.97 0.69
N PHE A 100 -2.73 -8.96 1.56
CA PHE A 100 -3.44 -9.01 2.84
C PHE A 100 -4.98 -8.99 2.68
N VAL A 101 -5.50 -8.31 1.67
CA VAL A 101 -6.96 -8.29 1.39
C VAL A 101 -7.41 -9.61 0.76
N GLN A 102 -6.68 -10.15 -0.21
CA GLN A 102 -6.96 -11.45 -0.84
C GLN A 102 -6.95 -12.59 0.19
N LEU A 103 -5.99 -12.57 1.13
CA LEU A 103 -5.98 -13.50 2.26
C LEU A 103 -7.20 -13.33 3.17
N GLY A 104 -7.68 -12.10 3.37
CA GLY A 104 -8.90 -11.80 4.11
C GLY A 104 -10.19 -12.25 3.40
N GLU A 105 -10.18 -12.30 2.07
CA GLU A 105 -11.28 -12.81 1.23
C GLU A 105 -11.30 -14.34 1.13
N GLY A 106 -10.24 -15.02 1.58
CA GLY A 106 -10.13 -16.48 1.52
C GLY A 106 -9.52 -17.01 0.22
N GLN A 107 -8.88 -16.15 -0.60
CA GLN A 107 -8.11 -16.60 -1.76
C GLN A 107 -6.79 -17.24 -1.29
N LEU A 108 -6.69 -18.56 -1.43
CA LEU A 108 -5.51 -19.35 -1.02
C LEU A 108 -4.26 -19.07 -1.87
N LEU A 109 -4.45 -18.58 -3.10
CA LEU A 109 -3.40 -18.12 -4.00
C LEU A 109 -3.43 -16.59 -4.05
N ALA A 110 -2.99 -15.95 -2.97
CA ALA A 110 -2.82 -14.51 -2.93
C ALA A 110 -1.50 -14.14 -3.63
N VAL A 111 -1.61 -13.65 -4.87
CA VAL A 111 -0.54 -13.06 -5.67
C VAL A 111 -0.88 -11.59 -5.88
#